data_AF-A0A2S0KTC6-F1
#
_entry.id   AF-A0A2S0KTC6-F1
#
_cell.length_a   1.000
_cell.length_b   1.000
_cell.length_c   1.000
_cell.angle_alpha   90.00
_cell.angle_beta   90.00
_cell.angle_gamma   90.00
#
_symmetry.space_group_name_H-M   'P 1'
#
loop_
_entity.id
_entity.type
_entity.pdbx_description
1 polymer ?
#
loop_
_entity_poly.entity_id
_entity_poly.type
_entity_poly.pdbx_seq_one_letter_code
_entity_poly.pdbx_strand_id
1 'polypeptide(L)'
;MRSACLTMAALLLALLPFAAKGDRLDTLVTQLDRLEPAFWKALAMKSDSDYRRDVEKQLSETVATAREVQKVASRYGSRHPNITTELNKIRTIFQEVEPFSAQNYRFGFKYTSLRDYEQQFRKDQPEMRKKREKPTMANVRIADYERWLDEVMRDNVNRVRRQRGGSSGSGSGGGEKSDEAMKARTVTFFHAVATIRLTLMKYRQEGRPDFPE
;
A
#
# COMPACT_ATOMS: atom_id res chain seq x y z
N MET A 1 36.24 6.05 51.22
CA MET A 1 36.89 6.49 49.97
C MET A 1 36.56 5.49 48.87
N ARG A 2 35.90 5.94 47.78
CA ARG A 2 35.88 5.41 46.38
C ARG A 2 35.47 3.93 46.21
N SER A 3 34.48 3.47 45.43
CA SER A 3 33.70 3.93 44.26
C SER A 3 32.43 3.06 44.25
N ALA A 4 31.18 3.55 44.15
CA ALA A 4 30.51 4.21 43.04
C ALA A 4 30.42 3.37 41.76
N CYS A 5 29.16 3.11 41.36
CA CYS A 5 28.67 2.89 40.00
C CYS A 5 29.26 1.71 39.21
N LEU A 6 28.53 0.59 39.11
CA LEU A 6 28.48 -0.21 37.86
C LEU A 6 27.46 -1.37 37.85
N THR A 7 26.61 -1.55 38.85
CA THR A 7 25.63 -2.66 38.89
C THR A 7 24.17 -2.25 38.66
N MET A 8 23.91 -1.06 38.11
CA MET A 8 22.55 -0.59 37.77
C MET A 8 22.33 -0.26 36.28
N ALA A 9 23.19 -0.73 35.38
CA ALA A 9 23.01 -0.53 33.93
C ALA A 9 22.50 -1.78 33.18
N ALA A 10 22.46 -2.95 33.84
CA ALA A 10 22.13 -4.21 33.16
C ALA A 10 20.67 -4.68 33.30
N LEU A 11 19.83 -3.96 34.07
CA LEU A 11 18.44 -4.36 34.33
C LEU A 11 17.37 -3.37 33.82
N LEU A 12 17.73 -2.42 32.96
CA LEU A 12 16.80 -1.47 32.34
C LEU A 12 16.51 -1.74 30.85
N LEU A 13 17.04 -2.83 30.28
CA LEU A 13 16.82 -3.21 28.88
C LEU A 13 15.68 -4.22 28.66
N ALA A 14 14.96 -4.62 29.72
CA ALA A 14 13.84 -5.57 29.63
C ALA A 14 12.45 -4.91 29.60
N LEU A 15 12.36 -3.58 29.48
CA LEU A 15 11.10 -2.82 29.46
C LEU A 15 11.11 -1.67 28.43
N LEU A 16 11.69 -1.91 27.26
CA LEU A 16 11.31 -1.10 26.09
C LEU A 16 10.13 -1.80 25.43
N PRO A 17 8.91 -1.23 25.44
CA PRO A 17 7.91 -1.68 24.51
C PRO A 17 8.51 -1.43 23.12
N PHE A 18 8.70 -2.48 22.34
CA PHE A 18 8.88 -2.41 20.88
C PHE A 18 7.56 -1.95 20.23
N ALA A 19 7.13 -0.76 20.62
CA ALA A 19 6.09 0.04 20.04
C ALA A 19 6.65 1.45 19.99
N ALA A 20 7.61 1.66 19.08
CA ALA A 20 7.68 2.97 18.46
C ALA A 20 6.27 3.21 17.92
N LYS A 21 5.53 4.07 18.60
CA LYS A 21 4.29 4.66 18.14
C LYS A 21 4.59 5.22 16.75
N GLY A 22 4.25 4.44 15.73
CA GLY A 22 4.65 4.71 14.35
C GLY A 22 4.00 6.03 13.96
N ASP A 23 4.77 6.94 13.40
CA ASP A 23 4.24 8.24 13.00
C ASP A 23 3.15 8.06 11.91
N ARG A 24 2.45 9.12 11.50
CA ARG A 24 1.33 8.94 10.55
C ARG A 24 1.75 8.33 9.21
N LEU A 25 3.03 8.40 8.83
CA LEU A 25 3.52 7.73 7.63
C LEU A 25 3.49 6.20 7.83
N ASP A 26 4.00 5.70 8.95
CA ASP A 26 4.01 4.26 9.26
C ASP A 26 2.58 3.72 9.45
N THR A 27 1.70 4.54 10.03
CA THR A 27 0.26 4.22 10.14
C THR A 27 -0.36 4.07 8.75
N LEU A 28 -0.11 5.00 7.84
CA LEU A 28 -0.65 4.95 6.48
C LEU A 28 -0.08 3.78 5.68
N VAL A 29 1.21 3.47 5.81
CA VAL A 29 1.81 2.26 5.20
C VAL A 29 1.12 1.00 5.70
N THR A 30 0.90 0.87 7.00
CA THR A 30 0.24 -0.29 7.59
C THR A 30 -1.21 -0.42 7.12
N GLN A 31 -1.93 0.71 6.98
CA GLN A 31 -3.27 0.73 6.43
C GLN A 31 -3.30 0.28 4.97
N LEU A 32 -2.37 0.75 4.12
CA LEU A 32 -2.25 0.33 2.73
C LEU A 32 -1.94 -1.18 2.59
N ASP A 33 -1.03 -1.70 3.41
CA ASP A 33 -0.66 -3.12 3.42
C ASP A 33 -1.86 -4.04 3.72
N ARG A 34 -2.82 -3.56 4.52
CA ARG A 34 -4.07 -4.28 4.83
C ARG A 34 -5.13 -4.05 3.75
N LEU A 35 -5.24 -2.82 3.27
CA LEU A 35 -6.27 -2.39 2.33
C LEU A 35 -6.09 -3.06 0.96
N GLU A 36 -4.86 -3.13 0.42
CA GLU A 36 -4.61 -3.70 -0.91
C GLU A 36 -5.23 -5.09 -1.15
N PRO A 37 -4.93 -6.11 -0.33
CA PRO A 37 -5.53 -7.44 -0.51
C PRO A 37 -7.03 -7.46 -0.19
N ALA A 38 -7.47 -6.70 0.80
CA ALA A 38 -8.86 -6.68 1.23
C ALA A 38 -9.77 -6.01 0.19
N PHE A 39 -9.29 -4.96 -0.45
CA PHE A 39 -9.98 -4.19 -1.49
C PHE A 39 -10.47 -5.09 -2.61
N TRP A 40 -9.57 -5.84 -3.24
CA TRP A 40 -9.91 -6.66 -4.40
C TRP A 40 -10.84 -7.83 -4.05
N LYS A 41 -10.69 -8.38 -2.85
CA LYS A 41 -11.60 -9.40 -2.34
C LYS A 41 -13.00 -8.82 -2.09
N ALA A 42 -13.10 -7.66 -1.45
CA ALA A 42 -14.36 -7.00 -1.15
C ALA A 42 -15.05 -6.42 -2.39
N LEU A 43 -14.30 -6.07 -3.44
CA LEU A 43 -14.84 -5.56 -4.69
C LEU A 43 -15.84 -6.53 -5.33
N ALA A 44 -15.58 -7.84 -5.23
CA ALA A 44 -16.46 -8.91 -5.71
C ALA A 44 -17.54 -9.33 -4.70
N MET A 45 -17.57 -8.77 -3.48
CA MET A 45 -18.58 -9.11 -2.50
C MET A 45 -19.81 -8.22 -2.61
N LYS A 46 -20.98 -8.76 -2.24
CA LYS A 46 -22.24 -8.02 -2.23
C LYS A 46 -22.14 -6.75 -1.36
N SER A 47 -22.87 -5.70 -1.76
CA SER A 47 -22.89 -4.40 -1.10
C SER A 47 -23.24 -4.47 0.39
N ASP A 48 -24.15 -5.36 0.75
CA ASP A 48 -24.67 -5.58 2.10
C ASP A 48 -23.78 -6.46 3.00
N SER A 49 -22.77 -7.14 2.43
CA SER A 49 -21.90 -8.02 3.20
C SER A 49 -21.10 -7.26 4.26
N ASP A 50 -21.02 -7.82 5.47
CA ASP A 50 -20.26 -7.23 6.59
C ASP A 50 -18.80 -6.98 6.18
N TYR A 51 -18.19 -7.94 5.47
CA TYR A 51 -16.81 -7.80 5.00
C TYR A 51 -16.61 -6.60 4.05
N ARG A 52 -17.54 -6.34 3.12
CA ARG A 52 -17.41 -5.18 2.23
C ARG A 52 -17.57 -3.88 3.01
N ARG A 53 -18.51 -3.81 3.95
CA ARG A 53 -18.69 -2.65 4.85
C ARG A 53 -17.45 -2.40 5.71
N ASP A 54 -16.82 -3.44 6.22
CA ASP A 54 -15.57 -3.33 6.97
C ASP A 54 -14.43 -2.78 6.10
N VAL A 55 -14.31 -3.24 4.85
CA VAL A 55 -13.30 -2.72 3.92
C VAL A 55 -13.59 -1.27 3.52
N GLU A 56 -14.86 -0.89 3.35
CA GLU A 56 -15.26 0.50 3.10
C GLU A 56 -14.91 1.42 4.28
N LYS A 57 -15.09 0.92 5.51
CA LYS A 57 -14.65 1.62 6.73
C LYS A 57 -13.13 1.77 6.77
N GLN A 58 -12.38 0.70 6.51
CA GLN A 58 -10.91 0.75 6.44
C GLN A 58 -10.42 1.74 5.40
N LEU A 59 -11.04 1.77 4.22
CA LEU A 59 -10.74 2.74 3.17
C LEU A 59 -11.00 4.17 3.62
N SER A 60 -12.12 4.42 4.31
CA SER A 60 -12.47 5.74 4.86
C SER A 60 -11.48 6.20 5.94
N GLU A 61 -11.06 5.30 6.83
CA GLU A 61 -10.01 5.56 7.83
C GLU A 61 -8.66 5.86 7.17
N THR A 62 -8.31 5.11 6.12
CA THR A 62 -7.07 5.34 5.34
C THR A 62 -7.07 6.71 4.67
N VAL A 63 -8.20 7.13 4.08
CA VAL A 63 -8.38 8.47 3.52
C VAL A 63 -8.24 9.55 4.60
N ALA A 64 -8.78 9.33 5.81
CA ALA A 64 -8.64 10.27 6.91
C ALA A 64 -7.17 10.44 7.34
N THR A 65 -6.43 9.35 7.49
CA THR A 65 -4.98 9.40 7.79
C THR A 65 -4.22 10.17 6.72
N ALA A 66 -4.50 9.92 5.43
CA ALA A 66 -3.83 10.60 4.33
C ALA A 66 -4.14 12.09 4.26
N ARG A 67 -5.34 12.52 4.66
CA ARG A 67 -5.67 13.95 4.79
C ARG A 67 -4.82 14.63 5.86
N GLU A 68 -4.59 13.97 6.99
CA GLU A 68 -3.74 14.52 8.05
C GLU A 68 -2.27 14.58 7.60
N VAL A 69 -1.76 13.53 6.95
CA VAL A 69 -0.42 13.56 6.33
C VAL A 69 -0.34 14.69 5.29
N GLN A 70 -1.34 14.86 4.43
CA GLN A 70 -1.37 15.91 3.41
C GLN A 70 -1.43 17.31 4.04
N LYS A 71 -2.17 17.50 5.14
CA LYS A 71 -2.26 18.77 5.87
C LYS A 71 -0.91 19.18 6.43
N VAL A 72 -0.16 18.23 7.00
CA VAL A 72 1.23 18.47 7.41
C VAL A 72 2.05 18.83 6.18
N ALA A 73 2.10 17.97 5.16
CA ALA A 73 2.91 18.20 3.96
C ALA A 73 2.65 19.57 3.29
N SER A 74 1.39 20.00 3.19
CA SER A 74 1.02 21.30 2.61
C SER A 74 1.53 22.48 3.44
N ARG A 75 1.53 22.40 4.78
CA ARG A 75 2.08 23.46 5.65
C ARG A 75 3.58 23.67 5.42
N TYR A 76 4.29 22.62 5.03
CA TYR A 76 5.71 22.67 4.70
C TYR A 76 5.98 22.96 3.21
N GLY A 77 4.95 23.25 2.42
CA GLY A 77 5.12 23.58 1.00
C GLY A 77 5.58 22.39 0.15
N SER A 78 5.22 21.16 0.54
CA SER A 78 5.54 19.94 -0.22
C SER A 78 5.12 20.08 -1.69
N ARG A 79 6.04 19.73 -2.60
CA ARG A 79 5.78 19.63 -4.05
C ARG A 79 5.47 18.20 -4.51
N HIS A 80 5.48 17.24 -3.58
CA HIS A 80 5.14 15.85 -3.88
C HIS A 80 3.66 15.70 -4.26
N PRO A 81 3.30 14.62 -4.99
CA PRO A 81 1.91 14.31 -5.32
C PRO A 81 0.98 14.30 -4.11
N ASN A 82 -0.27 14.74 -4.31
CA ASN A 82 -1.26 14.76 -3.25
C ASN A 82 -1.80 13.34 -2.98
N ILE A 83 -1.38 12.75 -1.86
CA ILE A 83 -1.75 11.38 -1.49
C ILE A 83 -3.26 11.22 -1.23
N THR A 84 -3.95 12.28 -0.81
CA THR A 84 -5.41 12.25 -0.63
C THR A 84 -6.12 12.13 -1.98
N THR A 85 -5.61 12.82 -3.01
CA THR A 85 -6.12 12.69 -4.38
C THR A 85 -5.97 11.26 -4.89
N GLU A 86 -4.82 10.63 -4.67
CA GLU A 86 -4.58 9.24 -5.09
C GLU A 86 -5.48 8.24 -4.35
N LEU A 87 -5.69 8.39 -3.04
CA LEU A 87 -6.62 7.54 -2.29
C LEU A 87 -8.08 7.72 -2.72
N ASN A 88 -8.47 8.93 -3.11
CA ASN A 88 -9.81 9.15 -3.64
C ASN A 88 -10.03 8.40 -4.96
N LYS A 89 -9.00 8.25 -5.82
CA LYS A 89 -9.11 7.39 -7.03
C LYS A 89 -9.39 5.94 -6.65
N ILE A 90 -8.70 5.41 -5.63
CA ILE A 90 -8.94 4.06 -5.09
C ILE A 90 -10.38 3.94 -4.57
N ARG A 91 -10.86 4.95 -3.83
CA ARG A 91 -12.24 4.98 -3.33
C ARG A 91 -13.27 5.01 -4.45
N THR A 92 -13.06 5.83 -5.49
CA THR A 92 -13.94 5.88 -6.66
C THR A 92 -14.07 4.51 -7.31
N ILE A 93 -12.97 3.78 -7.49
CA ILE A 93 -13.03 2.40 -8.03
C ILE A 93 -13.90 1.50 -7.14
N PHE A 94 -13.77 1.58 -5.82
CA PHE A 94 -14.57 0.76 -4.90
C PHE A 94 -16.08 1.04 -5.00
N GLN A 95 -16.42 2.31 -5.23
CA GLN A 95 -17.80 2.79 -5.27
C GLN A 95 -18.47 2.55 -6.63
N GLU A 96 -17.75 2.71 -7.74
CA GLU A 96 -18.29 2.61 -9.10
C GLU A 96 -18.32 1.18 -9.65
N VAL A 97 -17.51 0.27 -9.09
CA VAL A 97 -17.49 -1.12 -9.56
C VAL A 97 -18.63 -1.89 -8.90
N GLU A 98 -19.61 -2.25 -9.73
CA GLU A 98 -20.67 -3.17 -9.33
C GLU A 98 -20.11 -4.55 -8.92
N PRO A 99 -20.49 -5.10 -7.76
CA PRO A 99 -19.99 -6.38 -7.27
C PRO A 99 -20.10 -7.52 -8.28
N PHE A 100 -21.24 -7.62 -8.97
CA PHE A 100 -21.49 -8.65 -9.97
C PHE A 100 -20.49 -8.59 -11.13
N SER A 101 -20.06 -7.38 -11.51
CA SER A 101 -19.03 -7.22 -12.55
C SER A 101 -17.68 -7.73 -12.08
N ALA A 102 -17.30 -7.45 -10.83
CA ALA A 102 -16.02 -7.88 -10.25
C ALA A 102 -15.96 -9.39 -9.95
N GLN A 103 -17.09 -10.04 -9.63
CA GLN A 103 -17.16 -11.49 -9.36
C GLN A 103 -16.67 -12.36 -10.52
N ASN A 104 -16.79 -11.85 -11.75
CA ASN A 104 -16.35 -12.57 -12.94
C ASN A 104 -14.83 -12.67 -13.06
N TYR A 105 -14.06 -11.97 -12.22
CA TYR A 105 -12.60 -11.91 -12.30
C TYR A 105 -11.93 -12.73 -11.20
N ARG A 106 -10.68 -13.12 -11.45
CA ARG A 106 -9.80 -13.71 -10.43
C ARG A 106 -8.68 -12.73 -10.09
N PHE A 107 -8.74 -12.15 -8.91
CA PHE A 107 -7.71 -11.23 -8.41
C PHE A 107 -6.57 -11.99 -7.74
N GLY A 108 -5.58 -12.40 -8.54
CA GLY A 108 -4.35 -13.08 -8.09
C GLY A 108 -3.13 -12.17 -8.13
N PHE A 109 -3.26 -10.96 -7.60
CA PHE A 109 -2.25 -9.91 -7.74
C PHE A 109 -1.04 -10.10 -6.84
N LYS A 110 0.09 -9.55 -7.28
CA LYS A 110 1.22 -9.21 -6.42
C LYS A 110 0.90 -7.90 -5.71
N TYR A 111 1.21 -7.78 -4.42
CA TYR A 111 0.99 -6.54 -3.66
C TYR A 111 2.28 -5.75 -3.54
N THR A 112 2.12 -4.50 -3.12
CA THR A 112 3.20 -3.51 -3.20
C THR A 112 3.86 -3.23 -1.86
N SER A 113 3.60 -4.02 -0.82
CA SER A 113 4.20 -3.78 0.50
C SER A 113 5.72 -3.88 0.49
N LEU A 114 6.39 -3.19 1.41
CA LEU A 114 7.84 -3.34 1.59
C LEU A 114 8.21 -4.79 1.93
N ARG A 115 7.32 -5.54 2.61
CA ARG A 115 7.50 -6.96 2.85
C ARG A 115 7.54 -7.76 1.54
N ASP A 116 6.67 -7.46 0.58
CA ASP A 116 6.65 -8.13 -0.72
C ASP A 116 7.90 -7.76 -1.56
N TYR A 117 8.49 -6.59 -1.32
CA TYR A 117 9.73 -6.13 -1.94
C TYR A 117 11.01 -6.75 -1.32
N GLU A 118 10.94 -7.37 -0.14
CA GLU A 118 12.12 -7.82 0.63
C GLU A 118 13.11 -8.69 -0.16
N GLN A 119 12.59 -9.59 -1.01
CA GLN A 119 13.44 -10.45 -1.83
C GLN A 119 14.22 -9.62 -2.87
N GLN A 120 13.55 -8.66 -3.52
CA GLN A 120 14.16 -7.80 -4.52
C GLN A 120 15.13 -6.80 -3.88
N PHE A 121 14.78 -6.22 -2.74
CA PHE A 121 15.66 -5.37 -1.93
C PHE A 121 17.01 -6.04 -1.63
N ARG A 122 17.00 -7.32 -1.21
CA ARG A 122 18.22 -8.09 -0.95
C ARG A 122 18.98 -8.46 -2.21
N LYS A 123 18.30 -8.60 -3.35
CA LYS A 123 18.95 -8.87 -4.64
C LYS A 123 19.71 -7.63 -5.14
N ASP A 124 19.11 -6.46 -5.02
CA ASP A 124 19.65 -5.20 -5.53
C ASP A 124 20.71 -4.59 -4.61
N GLN A 125 20.76 -5.01 -3.34
CA GLN A 125 21.72 -4.54 -2.35
C GLN A 125 22.42 -5.71 -1.64
N PRO A 126 23.54 -6.22 -2.19
CA PRO A 126 24.26 -7.37 -1.64
C PRO A 126 24.71 -7.17 -0.18
N GLU A 127 25.05 -5.96 0.22
CA GLU A 127 25.42 -5.65 1.61
C GLU A 127 24.24 -5.80 2.58
N MET A 128 23.05 -5.34 2.17
CA MET A 128 21.83 -5.53 2.97
C MET A 128 21.45 -7.01 3.09
N ARG A 129 21.72 -7.80 2.04
CA ARG A 129 21.54 -9.26 2.06
C ARG A 129 22.46 -9.93 3.08
N LYS A 130 23.74 -9.56 3.13
CA LYS A 130 24.70 -10.10 4.12
C LYS A 130 24.24 -9.82 5.55
N LYS A 131 23.75 -8.59 5.80
CA LYS A 131 23.25 -8.15 7.10
C LYS A 131 21.83 -8.64 7.44
N ARG A 132 21.15 -9.28 6.49
CA ARG A 132 19.74 -9.68 6.57
C ARG A 132 18.79 -8.52 6.90
N GLU A 133 19.16 -7.30 6.51
CA GLU A 133 18.33 -6.12 6.74
C GLU A 133 16.99 -6.26 6.03
N LYS A 134 15.95 -5.71 6.65
CA LYS A 134 14.60 -5.61 6.08
C LYS A 134 14.43 -4.27 5.38
N PRO A 135 13.65 -4.21 4.29
CA PRO A 135 13.31 -2.95 3.66
C PRO A 135 12.44 -2.11 4.59
N THR A 136 12.77 -0.84 4.69
CA THR A 136 12.04 0.21 5.41
C THR A 136 11.94 1.44 4.52
N MET A 137 11.05 2.37 4.84
CA MET A 137 10.98 3.64 4.11
C MET A 137 12.29 4.44 4.16
N ALA A 138 13.16 4.19 5.16
CA ALA A 138 14.42 4.91 5.34
C ALA A 138 15.61 4.31 4.59
N ASN A 139 15.67 2.98 4.41
CA ASN A 139 16.86 2.31 3.83
C ASN A 139 16.66 1.81 2.38
N VAL A 140 15.43 1.87 1.85
CA VAL A 140 15.17 1.49 0.46
C VAL A 140 15.50 2.65 -0.48
N ARG A 141 16.31 2.40 -1.51
CA ARG A 141 16.52 3.38 -2.58
C ARG A 141 15.22 3.57 -3.37
N ILE A 142 14.70 4.80 -3.40
CA ILE A 142 13.40 5.13 -4.03
C ILE A 142 13.37 4.67 -5.49
N ALA A 143 14.44 4.91 -6.26
CA ALA A 143 14.51 4.53 -7.67
C ALA A 143 14.44 3.00 -7.91
N ASP A 144 14.96 2.18 -7.00
CA ASP A 144 14.87 0.72 -7.13
C ASP A 144 13.44 0.24 -6.88
N TYR A 145 12.82 0.80 -5.84
CA TYR A 145 11.46 0.46 -5.48
C TYR A 145 10.45 0.93 -6.52
N GLU A 146 10.62 2.13 -7.09
CA GLU A 146 9.82 2.65 -8.20
C GLU A 146 9.85 1.69 -9.40
N ARG A 147 11.04 1.26 -9.84
CA ARG A 147 11.17 0.27 -10.93
C ARG A 147 10.46 -1.05 -10.60
N TRP A 148 10.58 -1.52 -9.37
CA TRP A 148 9.90 -2.75 -8.94
C TRP A 148 8.37 -2.57 -8.90
N LEU A 149 7.87 -1.42 -8.47
CA LEU A 149 6.43 -1.10 -8.49
C LEU A 149 5.89 -1.07 -9.92
N ASP A 150 6.64 -0.54 -10.88
CA ASP A 150 6.28 -0.56 -12.30
C ASP A 150 6.18 -1.99 -12.86
N GLU A 151 7.10 -2.87 -12.46
CA GLU A 151 7.06 -4.29 -12.81
C GLU A 151 5.84 -4.99 -12.19
N VAL A 152 5.57 -4.75 -10.91
CA VAL A 152 4.40 -5.29 -10.20
C VAL A 152 3.10 -4.84 -10.87
N MET A 153 2.99 -3.56 -11.21
CA MET A 153 1.82 -3.00 -11.90
C MET A 153 1.63 -3.68 -13.27
N ARG A 154 2.69 -3.77 -14.09
CA ARG A 154 2.64 -4.42 -15.40
C ARG A 154 2.19 -5.88 -15.29
N ASP A 155 2.76 -6.61 -14.34
CA ASP A 155 2.39 -8.01 -14.07
C ASP A 155 0.94 -8.15 -13.63
N ASN A 156 0.44 -7.25 -12.79
CA ASN A 156 -0.92 -7.28 -12.28
C ASN A 156 -1.94 -7.01 -13.37
N VAL A 157 -1.70 -6.05 -14.27
CA VAL A 157 -2.58 -5.79 -15.41
C VAL A 157 -2.71 -7.02 -16.30
N ASN A 158 -1.60 -7.74 -16.53
CA ASN A 158 -1.60 -8.99 -17.30
C ASN A 158 -2.30 -10.16 -16.59
N ARG A 159 -2.49 -10.06 -15.26
CA ARG A 159 -3.20 -11.06 -14.45
C ARG A 159 -4.71 -10.84 -14.41
N VAL A 160 -5.21 -9.69 -14.90
CA VAL A 160 -6.66 -9.44 -15.01
C VAL A 160 -7.24 -10.40 -16.04
N ARG A 161 -7.93 -11.42 -15.56
CA ARG A 161 -8.60 -12.42 -16.38
C ARG A 161 -9.91 -12.86 -15.72
N ARG A 162 -10.88 -13.21 -16.57
CA ARG A 162 -12.13 -13.81 -16.11
C ARG A 162 -11.95 -15.22 -15.57
N GLN A 163 -12.82 -15.62 -14.67
CA GLN A 163 -12.94 -17.01 -14.25
C GLN A 163 -13.48 -17.85 -15.42
N ARG A 164 -12.78 -18.93 -15.76
CA ARG A 164 -13.17 -19.85 -16.84
C ARG A 164 -14.46 -20.56 -16.41
N GLY A 165 -15.59 -20.24 -17.05
CA GLY A 165 -16.92 -20.78 -16.72
C GLY A 165 -17.99 -19.74 -16.40
N GLY A 166 -17.65 -18.46 -16.26
CA GLY A 166 -18.66 -17.39 -16.23
C GLY A 166 -19.22 -17.18 -17.64
N SER A 167 -20.41 -17.72 -17.90
CA SER A 167 -21.17 -17.68 -19.17
C SER A 167 -20.38 -17.19 -20.39
N SER A 168 -19.83 -18.15 -21.13
CA SER A 168 -19.52 -18.00 -22.55
C SER A 168 -20.84 -17.84 -23.33
N GLY A 169 -21.45 -16.66 -23.22
CA GLY A 169 -22.37 -16.18 -24.23
C GLY A 169 -21.53 -15.68 -25.39
N SER A 170 -21.50 -16.44 -26.48
CA SER A 170 -21.08 -15.98 -27.79
C SER A 170 -21.89 -14.72 -28.15
N GLY A 171 -21.34 -13.55 -27.88
CA GLY A 171 -22.03 -12.27 -28.06
C GLY A 171 -21.03 -11.12 -28.12
N SER A 172 -20.84 -10.62 -29.34
CA SER A 172 -20.15 -9.40 -29.76
C SER A 172 -19.77 -8.37 -28.67
N GLY A 173 -18.47 -8.06 -28.54
CA GLY A 173 -17.93 -6.77 -28.07
C GLY A 173 -18.15 -6.33 -26.60
N GLY A 174 -19.07 -6.95 -25.85
CA GLY A 174 -19.38 -6.54 -24.48
C GLY A 174 -18.37 -7.04 -23.43
N GLY A 175 -17.82 -8.24 -23.63
CA GLY A 175 -16.80 -8.83 -22.76
C GLY A 175 -15.46 -8.10 -22.83
N GLU A 176 -15.04 -7.72 -24.03
CA GLU A 176 -13.77 -7.01 -24.27
C GLU A 176 -13.78 -5.63 -23.63
N LYS A 177 -14.85 -4.84 -23.81
CA LYS A 177 -15.00 -3.52 -23.19
C LYS A 177 -14.97 -3.57 -21.65
N SER A 178 -15.58 -4.61 -21.07
CA SER A 178 -15.58 -4.78 -19.61
C SER A 178 -14.23 -5.26 -19.08
N ASP A 179 -13.49 -6.05 -19.86
CA ASP A 179 -12.11 -6.44 -19.54
C ASP A 179 -11.15 -5.25 -19.62
N GLU A 180 -11.28 -4.41 -20.65
CA GLU A 180 -10.55 -3.16 -20.80
C GLU A 180 -10.83 -2.22 -19.62
N ALA A 181 -12.10 -2.05 -19.24
CA ALA A 181 -12.47 -1.25 -18.08
C ALA A 181 -11.87 -1.79 -16.77
N MET A 182 -11.88 -3.11 -16.56
CA MET A 182 -11.27 -3.72 -15.37
C MET A 182 -9.75 -3.58 -15.37
N LYS A 183 -9.10 -3.72 -16.53
CA LYS A 183 -7.66 -3.45 -16.70
C LYS A 183 -7.33 -2.00 -16.40
N ALA A 184 -8.10 -1.05 -16.94
CA ALA A 184 -7.92 0.38 -16.68
C ALA A 184 -8.04 0.70 -15.18
N ARG A 185 -9.06 0.16 -14.50
CA ARG A 185 -9.24 0.30 -13.04
C ARG A 185 -8.06 -0.32 -12.27
N THR A 186 -7.54 -1.45 -12.72
CA THR A 186 -6.35 -2.10 -12.14
C THR A 186 -5.11 -1.21 -12.29
N VAL A 187 -4.89 -0.62 -13.47
CA VAL A 187 -3.83 0.38 -13.70
C VAL A 187 -3.99 1.56 -12.75
N THR A 188 -5.18 2.16 -12.68
CA THR A 188 -5.46 3.32 -11.81
C THR A 188 -5.19 2.99 -10.35
N PHE A 189 -5.63 1.82 -9.88
CA PHE A 189 -5.41 1.37 -8.49
C PHE A 189 -3.92 1.26 -8.18
N PHE A 190 -3.17 0.47 -8.96
CA PHE A 190 -1.75 0.23 -8.66
C PHE A 190 -0.89 1.47 -8.88
N HIS A 191 -1.22 2.32 -9.86
CA HIS A 191 -0.54 3.61 -10.04
C HIS A 191 -0.77 4.53 -8.83
N ALA A 192 -2.01 4.61 -8.33
CA ALA A 192 -2.33 5.41 -7.15
C ALA A 192 -1.56 4.91 -5.91
N VAL A 193 -1.58 3.59 -5.66
CA VAL A 193 -0.84 2.98 -4.55
C VAL A 193 0.66 3.22 -4.68
N ALA A 194 1.25 3.02 -5.86
CA ALA A 194 2.67 3.27 -6.10
C ALA A 194 3.03 4.73 -5.83
N THR A 195 2.22 5.67 -6.33
CA THR A 195 2.40 7.11 -6.09
C THR A 195 2.37 7.44 -4.61
N ILE A 196 1.42 6.89 -3.85
CA ILE A 196 1.34 7.10 -2.41
C ILE A 196 2.59 6.55 -1.73
N ARG A 197 2.95 5.29 -1.98
CA ARG A 197 4.11 4.64 -1.34
C ARG A 197 5.42 5.38 -1.59
N LEU A 198 5.68 5.77 -2.83
CA LEU A 198 6.86 6.55 -3.19
C LEU A 198 6.87 7.92 -2.51
N THR A 199 5.71 8.56 -2.39
CA THR A 199 5.58 9.85 -1.69
C THR A 199 5.86 9.71 -0.20
N LEU A 200 5.36 8.66 0.46
CA LEU A 200 5.64 8.39 1.88
C LEU A 200 7.14 8.12 2.12
N MET A 201 7.79 7.40 1.20
CA MET A 201 9.24 7.20 1.27
C MET A 201 10.02 8.50 1.11
N LYS A 202 9.63 9.36 0.15
CA LYS A 202 10.24 10.68 -0.03
C LYS A 202 10.11 11.51 1.24
N TYR A 203 8.93 11.58 1.84
CA TYR A 203 8.73 12.24 3.13
C TYR A 203 9.62 11.69 4.24
N ARG A 204 9.75 10.36 4.35
CA ARG A 204 10.62 9.73 5.35
C ARG A 204 12.10 10.08 5.12
N GLN A 205 12.57 10.04 3.87
CA GLN A 205 13.99 10.19 3.54
C GLN A 205 14.45 11.66 3.50
N GLU A 206 13.54 12.59 3.19
CA GLU A 206 13.81 14.02 3.27
C GLU A 206 13.95 14.51 4.73
N GLY A 207 13.53 13.70 5.71
CA GLY A 207 13.70 13.97 7.14
C GLY A 207 12.87 15.16 7.64
N ARG A 208 11.99 15.71 6.79
CA ARG A 208 11.00 16.74 7.10
C ARG A 208 9.77 16.52 6.22
N PRO A 209 8.55 16.75 6.72
CA PRO A 209 8.20 17.16 8.08
C PRO A 209 8.04 16.01 9.09
N ASP A 210 7.93 16.35 10.38
CA ASP A 210 7.46 15.40 11.40
C ASP A 210 5.95 15.17 11.23
N PHE A 211 5.53 13.90 11.21
CA PHE A 211 4.13 13.51 11.02
C PHE A 211 3.54 12.94 12.32
N PRO A 212 3.22 13.77 13.33
CA PRO A 212 2.84 13.31 14.66
C PRO A 212 1.57 12.47 14.62
N GLU A 213 1.46 11.42 15.46
CA GLU A 213 0.29 10.52 15.54
C GLU A 213 -1.08 11.21 15.65
#